data_AF-A0A382XUZ9-F1
#
_entry.id   AF-A0A382XUZ9-F1
#
_cell.length_a   1.000
_cell.length_b   1.000
_cell.length_c   1.000
_cell.angle_alpha   90.00
_cell.angle_beta   90.00
_cell.angle_gamma   90.00
#
_symmetry.space_group_name_H-M   'P 1'
#
loop_
_entity.id
_entity.type
_entity.pdbx_description
1 polymer ?
#
loop_
_entity_poly.entity_id
_entity_poly.type
_entity_poly.pdbx_seq_one_letter_code
_entity_poly.pdbx_strand_id
1 'polypeptide(L)'
;MRVILSIIIHQTNKEKNTMKNVKKLLIFATISTFVFASSTRTNALGGAGFWEDDYANIGSFPASVNGQNVAWTNGSNFTTIFDKDGTTWGFAGGNANDVVNMYWGNGTYGGNLGLAMVPESSDGAGDGATQINAGFGMPLAGGDFGFTYASGGDIHINHRRAQDVWLWDSMLINVDMRAEDTEAATPVEAEMSFGVHCYS
;
A
#
# COMPACT_ATOMS: atom_id res chain seq x y z
N MET A 1 37.60 54.68 7.50
CA MET A 1 38.07 53.44 6.82
C MET A 1 37.97 52.18 7.69
N ARG A 2 38.52 52.15 8.93
CA ARG A 2 38.45 50.95 9.81
C ARG A 2 37.04 50.50 10.21
N VAL A 3 36.12 51.43 10.48
CA VAL A 3 34.74 51.11 10.90
C VAL A 3 33.95 50.41 9.79
N ILE A 4 34.07 50.89 8.54
CA ILE A 4 33.40 50.30 7.38
C ILE A 4 33.91 48.87 7.13
N LEU A 5 35.23 48.65 7.23
CA LEU A 5 35.82 47.32 7.05
C LEU A 5 35.32 46.32 8.10
N SER A 6 35.16 46.75 9.35
CA SER A 6 34.64 45.92 10.44
C SER A 6 33.18 45.48 10.19
N ILE A 7 32.34 46.39 9.71
CA ILE A 7 30.93 46.10 9.39
C ILE A 7 30.82 45.07 8.25
N ILE A 8 31.63 45.24 7.20
CA ILE A 8 31.65 44.31 6.05
C ILE A 8 32.06 42.90 6.50
N ILE A 9 33.11 42.79 7.32
CA ILE A 9 33.59 41.49 7.85
C ILE A 9 32.50 40.83 8.71
N HIS A 10 31.82 41.60 9.56
CA HIS A 10 30.75 41.08 10.41
C HIS A 10 29.56 40.55 9.60
N GLN A 11 29.08 41.31 8.60
CA GLN A 11 27.97 40.86 7.74
C GLN A 11 28.34 39.62 6.94
N THR A 12 29.55 39.59 6.34
CA THR A 12 30.03 38.43 5.59
C THR A 12 30.12 37.17 6.45
N ASN A 13 30.56 37.31 7.71
CA ASN A 13 30.64 36.18 8.65
C ASN A 13 29.24 35.71 9.10
N LYS A 14 28.30 36.65 9.29
CA LYS A 14 26.91 36.33 9.60
C LYS A 14 26.28 35.52 8.47
N GLU A 15 26.38 35.97 7.22
CA GLU A 15 25.86 35.26 6.05
C GLU A 15 26.50 33.88 5.87
N LYS A 16 27.83 33.77 6.02
CA LYS A 16 28.52 32.47 5.98
C LYS A 16 28.02 31.51 7.04
N ASN A 17 27.76 31.98 8.26
CA ASN A 17 27.25 31.15 9.35
C ASN A 17 25.78 30.76 9.11
N THR A 18 24.95 31.68 8.63
CA THR A 18 23.56 31.39 8.23
C THR A 18 23.53 30.31 7.13
N MET A 19 24.33 30.46 6.08
CA MET A 19 24.41 29.48 5.00
C MET A 19 24.94 28.11 5.46
N LYS A 20 25.88 28.06 6.41
CA LYS A 20 26.34 26.80 7.01
C LYS A 20 25.20 26.08 7.75
N ASN A 21 24.38 26.81 8.50
CA ASN A 21 23.27 26.24 9.24
C ASN A 21 22.13 25.79 8.31
N VAL A 22 21.81 26.58 7.28
CA VAL A 22 20.82 26.21 6.25
C VAL A 22 21.24 24.94 5.52
N LYS A 23 22.52 24.81 5.13
CA LYS A 23 23.03 23.58 4.49
C LYS A 23 22.90 22.36 5.40
N LYS A 24 23.20 22.49 6.70
CA LYS A 24 23.04 21.39 7.67
C LYS A 24 21.58 20.96 7.80
N LEU A 25 20.66 21.93 7.90
CA LEU A 25 19.24 21.65 7.97
C LEU A 25 18.74 20.95 6.70
N LEU A 26 19.14 21.44 5.54
CA LEU A 26 18.73 20.86 4.25
C LEU A 26 19.28 19.44 4.09
N ILE A 27 20.54 19.20 4.43
CA ILE A 27 21.14 17.86 4.40
C ILE A 27 20.41 16.93 5.37
N PHE A 28 20.11 17.40 6.59
CA PHE A 28 19.38 16.62 7.57
C PHE A 28 17.98 16.25 7.07
N ALA A 29 17.21 17.23 6.58
CA ALA A 29 15.87 17.01 6.04
C ALA A 29 15.90 16.02 4.86
N THR A 30 16.83 16.19 3.93
CA THR A 30 16.97 15.31 2.76
C THR A 30 17.34 13.88 3.16
N ILE A 31 18.30 13.69 4.05
CA ILE A 31 18.67 12.34 4.54
C ILE A 31 17.51 11.72 5.32
N SER A 32 16.83 12.48 6.18
CA SER A 32 15.63 12.02 6.88
C SER A 32 14.57 11.53 5.90
N THR A 33 14.25 12.29 4.85
CA THR A 33 13.27 11.87 3.84
C THR A 33 13.66 10.55 3.16
N PHE A 34 14.93 10.39 2.74
CA PHE A 34 15.38 9.15 2.10
C PHE A 34 15.37 7.95 3.05
N VAL A 35 15.67 8.15 4.34
CA VAL A 35 15.63 7.08 5.35
C VAL A 35 14.19 6.70 5.70
N PHE A 36 13.27 7.66 5.80
CA PHE A 36 11.89 7.41 6.19
C PHE A 36 10.98 6.95 5.04
N ALA A 37 11.29 7.29 3.79
CA ALA A 37 10.50 6.90 2.60
C ALA A 37 10.96 5.58 1.94
N SER A 38 11.95 4.89 2.51
CA SER A 38 12.44 3.62 1.96
C SER A 38 11.41 2.49 2.13
N SER A 39 11.19 1.71 1.06
CA SER A 39 10.32 0.52 1.06
C SER A 39 10.72 -0.52 2.12
N THR A 40 12.01 -0.66 2.41
CA THR A 40 12.52 -1.56 3.47
C THR A 40 12.00 -1.13 4.84
N ARG A 41 11.88 0.16 5.10
CA ARG A 41 11.39 0.71 6.37
C ARG A 41 9.88 0.63 6.46
N THR A 42 9.14 0.94 5.39
CA THR A 42 7.68 0.77 5.38
C THR A 42 7.30 -0.68 5.62
N ASN A 43 8.01 -1.64 5.01
CA ASN A 43 7.82 -3.07 5.24
C ASN A 43 8.20 -3.48 6.68
N ALA A 44 9.28 -2.94 7.23
CA ALA A 44 9.68 -3.21 8.62
C ALA A 44 8.68 -2.65 9.66
N LEU A 45 7.87 -1.66 9.28
CA LEU A 45 6.78 -1.12 10.11
C LEU A 45 5.43 -1.79 9.81
N GLY A 46 5.46 -2.99 9.22
CA GLY A 46 4.28 -3.79 8.96
C GLY A 46 3.74 -3.68 7.52
N GLY A 47 4.21 -2.71 6.73
CA GLY A 47 3.77 -2.54 5.35
C GLY A 47 2.35 -1.99 5.24
N ALA A 48 1.72 -2.23 4.09
CA ALA A 48 0.47 -1.60 3.68
C ALA A 48 -0.65 -1.69 4.73
N GLY A 49 -0.89 -2.89 5.29
CA GLY A 49 -2.02 -3.21 6.16
C GLY A 49 -2.17 -2.42 7.46
N PHE A 50 -1.14 -1.66 7.85
CA PHE A 50 -1.05 -1.02 9.17
C PHE A 50 -1.54 0.44 9.18
N TRP A 51 -1.59 1.08 8.01
CA TRP A 51 -1.81 2.52 7.90
C TRP A 51 -3.15 2.79 7.23
N GLU A 52 -4.22 3.09 7.98
CA GLU A 52 -5.61 3.16 7.49
C GLU A 52 -5.76 3.92 6.16
N ASP A 53 -5.07 5.04 6.03
CA ASP A 53 -5.15 5.94 4.87
C ASP A 53 -4.23 5.55 3.69
N ASP A 54 -3.36 4.56 3.84
CA ASP A 54 -2.47 4.13 2.75
C ASP A 54 -3.29 3.47 1.63
N TYR A 55 -3.10 3.95 0.40
CA TYR A 55 -3.68 3.37 -0.81
C TYR A 55 -3.46 1.85 -0.90
N ALA A 56 -2.31 1.35 -0.45
CA ALA A 56 -1.99 -0.06 -0.50
C ALA A 56 -2.92 -0.93 0.39
N ASN A 57 -3.65 -0.33 1.35
CA ASN A 57 -4.63 -1.06 2.17
C ASN A 57 -5.77 -1.65 1.38
N ILE A 58 -6.13 -1.13 0.20
CA ILE A 58 -7.28 -1.64 -0.56
C ILE A 58 -7.13 -3.14 -0.85
N GLY A 59 -5.89 -3.62 -0.96
CA GLY A 59 -5.57 -5.04 -1.14
C GLY A 59 -5.81 -5.92 0.08
N SER A 60 -5.87 -5.36 1.30
CA SER A 60 -6.14 -6.10 2.55
C SER A 60 -7.51 -5.76 3.15
N PHE A 61 -8.00 -4.54 2.92
CA PHE A 61 -9.25 -3.96 3.41
C PHE A 61 -9.98 -3.25 2.26
N PRO A 62 -10.75 -3.98 1.43
CA PRO A 62 -11.32 -3.39 0.22
C PRO A 62 -12.27 -2.21 0.46
N ALA A 63 -12.86 -2.07 1.65
CA ALA A 63 -13.65 -0.89 2.05
C ALA A 63 -12.84 0.41 2.15
N SER A 64 -11.51 0.34 2.28
CA SER A 64 -10.67 1.54 2.37
C SER A 64 -10.67 2.35 1.08
N VAL A 65 -11.11 1.77 -0.05
CA VAL A 65 -11.30 2.49 -1.32
C VAL A 65 -12.16 3.75 -1.15
N ASN A 66 -13.14 3.74 -0.23
CA ASN A 66 -14.04 4.87 0.04
C ASN A 66 -13.32 6.12 0.58
N GLY A 67 -12.09 5.98 1.09
CA GLY A 67 -11.26 7.09 1.56
C GLY A 67 -10.27 7.60 0.52
N GLN A 68 -10.30 7.07 -0.70
CA GLN A 68 -9.22 7.26 -1.67
C GLN A 68 -9.66 8.12 -2.87
N ASN A 69 -8.78 9.02 -3.29
CA ASN A 69 -8.93 9.78 -4.53
C ASN A 69 -7.55 9.85 -5.19
N VAL A 70 -7.36 9.02 -6.21
CA VAL A 70 -6.05 8.72 -6.77
C VAL A 70 -6.10 8.89 -8.27
N ALA A 71 -5.11 9.58 -8.82
CA ALA A 71 -4.82 9.57 -10.24
C ALA A 71 -3.31 9.51 -10.41
N TRP A 72 -2.80 8.35 -10.81
CA TRP A 72 -1.35 8.12 -10.92
C TRP A 72 -1.01 7.18 -12.07
N THR A 73 0.14 7.43 -12.69
CA THR A 73 0.78 6.54 -13.65
C THR A 73 2.29 6.74 -13.62
N ASN A 74 3.05 5.69 -13.92
CA ASN A 74 4.50 5.75 -14.17
C ASN A 74 4.87 5.42 -15.62
N GLY A 75 3.88 5.36 -16.53
CA GLY A 75 4.06 4.98 -17.93
C GLY A 75 3.92 3.49 -18.21
N SER A 76 4.15 2.61 -17.23
CA SER A 76 3.92 1.17 -17.36
C SER A 76 2.60 0.74 -16.70
N ASN A 77 2.25 1.39 -15.59
CA ASN A 77 1.06 1.08 -14.80
C ASN A 77 0.21 2.35 -14.63
N PHE A 78 -1.07 2.18 -14.35
CA PHE A 78 -1.96 3.26 -13.97
C PHE A 78 -2.91 2.84 -12.85
N THR A 79 -3.38 3.84 -12.09
CA THR A 79 -4.51 3.70 -11.19
C THR A 79 -5.29 4.99 -11.15
N THR A 80 -6.61 4.86 -11.25
CA THR A 80 -7.56 5.96 -11.04
C THR A 80 -8.62 5.51 -10.05
N ILE A 81 -8.90 6.32 -9.04
CA ILE A 81 -9.97 6.12 -8.07
C ILE A 81 -10.66 7.46 -7.88
N PHE A 82 -11.97 7.49 -8.03
CA PHE A 82 -12.77 8.68 -7.87
C PHE A 82 -14.08 8.36 -7.16
N ASP A 83 -14.51 9.29 -6.31
CA ASP A 83 -15.83 9.25 -5.68
C ASP A 83 -16.82 10.10 -6.48
N LYS A 84 -18.04 9.58 -6.63
CA LYS A 84 -19.19 10.36 -7.07
C LYS A 84 -20.38 10.08 -6.16
N ASP A 85 -20.77 11.10 -5.41
CA ASP A 85 -21.93 11.09 -4.51
C ASP A 85 -21.89 9.94 -3.49
N GLY A 86 -20.70 9.65 -2.96
CA GLY A 86 -20.48 8.57 -1.99
C GLY A 86 -20.40 7.17 -2.61
N THR A 87 -20.44 7.05 -3.94
CA THR A 87 -20.05 5.83 -4.64
C THR A 87 -18.67 6.00 -5.24
N THR A 88 -17.73 5.19 -4.78
CA THR A 88 -16.37 5.18 -5.27
C THR A 88 -16.21 4.15 -6.38
N TRP A 89 -15.54 4.55 -7.45
CA TRP A 89 -15.12 3.68 -8.54
C TRP A 89 -13.63 3.81 -8.77
N GLY A 90 -12.98 2.71 -9.11
CA GLY A 90 -11.58 2.74 -9.47
C GLY A 90 -11.22 1.72 -10.52
N PHE A 91 -10.16 2.03 -11.27
CA PHE A 91 -9.61 1.17 -12.31
C PHE A 91 -8.09 1.20 -12.24
N ALA A 92 -7.47 0.04 -12.43
CA ALA A 92 -6.03 -0.09 -12.49
C ALA A 92 -5.60 -1.01 -13.64
N GLY A 93 -4.31 -0.93 -13.96
CA GLY A 93 -3.69 -1.83 -14.90
C GLY A 93 -2.19 -1.64 -14.92
N GLY A 94 -1.49 -2.62 -15.47
CA GLY A 94 -0.03 -2.56 -15.58
C GLY A 94 0.64 -3.90 -15.89
N ASN A 95 -0.10 -5.00 -15.81
CA ASN A 95 0.34 -6.28 -16.34
C ASN A 95 -0.12 -6.45 -17.80
N ALA A 96 0.72 -7.08 -18.63
CA ALA A 96 0.35 -7.44 -20.00
C ALA A 96 -0.88 -8.36 -20.08
N ASN A 97 -1.16 -9.09 -19.01
CA ASN A 97 -2.23 -10.07 -18.93
C ASN A 97 -3.52 -9.52 -18.27
N ASP A 98 -3.51 -8.27 -17.79
CA ASP A 98 -4.67 -7.66 -17.14
C ASP A 98 -5.83 -7.49 -18.13
N VAL A 99 -7.01 -7.96 -17.77
CA VAL A 99 -8.25 -7.72 -18.53
C VAL A 99 -9.13 -6.70 -17.82
N VAL A 100 -9.34 -6.88 -16.50
CA VAL A 100 -10.10 -5.95 -15.66
C VAL A 100 -9.42 -5.87 -14.31
N ASN A 101 -9.17 -4.66 -13.82
CA ASN A 101 -8.93 -4.44 -12.39
C ASN A 101 -9.82 -3.28 -11.95
N MET A 102 -10.83 -3.59 -11.15
CA MET A 102 -11.86 -2.66 -10.75
C MET A 102 -11.97 -2.60 -9.23
N TYR A 103 -12.12 -1.39 -8.72
CA TYR A 103 -12.44 -1.10 -7.33
C TYR A 103 -13.83 -0.48 -7.26
N TRP A 104 -14.56 -0.80 -6.20
CA TRP A 104 -15.88 -0.24 -5.94
C TRP A 104 -16.09 -0.01 -4.45
N GLY A 105 -16.79 1.05 -4.10
CA GLY A 105 -17.28 1.28 -2.74
C GLY A 105 -18.51 2.16 -2.70
N ASN A 106 -19.21 2.17 -1.57
CA ASN A 106 -20.43 2.95 -1.35
C ASN A 106 -20.39 3.81 -0.07
N GLY A 107 -19.20 4.16 0.39
CA GLY A 107 -18.96 4.90 1.63
C GLY A 107 -18.92 4.03 2.89
N THR A 108 -19.43 2.79 2.85
CA THR A 108 -19.34 1.84 3.98
C THR A 108 -18.67 0.55 3.57
N TYR A 109 -19.16 -0.07 2.51
CA TYR A 109 -18.62 -1.31 1.97
C TYR A 109 -17.67 -1.00 0.82
N GLY A 110 -16.80 -1.95 0.52
CA GLY A 110 -16.00 -1.90 -0.69
C GLY A 110 -15.60 -3.28 -1.17
N GLY A 111 -15.20 -3.33 -2.42
CA GLY A 111 -14.77 -4.56 -3.07
C GLY A 111 -13.81 -4.28 -4.20
N ASN A 112 -13.10 -5.33 -4.58
CA ASN A 112 -12.22 -5.32 -5.73
C ASN A 112 -12.43 -6.58 -6.57
N LEU A 113 -12.25 -6.44 -7.88
CA LEU A 113 -12.31 -7.52 -8.85
C LEU A 113 -11.15 -7.37 -9.82
N GLY A 114 -10.30 -8.38 -9.86
CA GLY A 114 -9.24 -8.57 -10.84
C GLY A 114 -9.57 -9.74 -11.75
N LEU A 115 -9.38 -9.55 -13.04
CA LEU A 115 -9.45 -10.57 -14.08
C LEU A 115 -8.20 -10.45 -14.94
N ALA A 116 -7.46 -11.55 -15.07
CA ALA A 116 -6.32 -11.64 -15.96
C ALA A 116 -6.39 -12.90 -16.82
N MET A 117 -5.82 -12.83 -18.01
CA MET A 117 -5.65 -13.97 -18.91
C MET A 117 -4.18 -14.21 -19.13
N VAL A 118 -3.65 -15.27 -18.51
CA VAL A 118 -2.23 -15.61 -18.56
C VAL A 118 -2.02 -16.70 -19.62
N PRO A 119 -1.13 -16.50 -20.61
CA PRO A 119 -0.83 -17.54 -21.57
C PRO A 119 -0.10 -18.71 -20.89
N GLU A 120 -0.47 -19.95 -21.21
CA GLU A 120 0.17 -21.16 -20.66
C GLU A 120 1.58 -21.40 -21.22
N SER A 121 1.93 -20.77 -22.35
CA SER A 121 3.28 -20.79 -22.91
C SER A 121 3.73 -19.39 -23.35
N SER A 122 5.04 -19.12 -23.21
CA SER A 122 5.66 -17.88 -23.67
C SER A 122 5.51 -17.64 -25.18
N ASP A 123 5.29 -18.72 -25.93
CA ASP A 123 5.21 -18.72 -27.38
C ASP A 123 3.76 -18.49 -27.87
N GLY A 124 2.79 -18.38 -26.95
CA GLY A 124 1.39 -18.08 -27.24
C GLY A 124 0.62 -19.22 -27.91
N ALA A 125 1.15 -20.44 -27.89
CA ALA A 125 0.61 -21.59 -28.62
C ALA A 125 -0.22 -22.57 -27.73
N GLY A 126 -0.58 -22.15 -26.51
CA GLY A 126 -1.37 -22.95 -25.56
C GLY A 126 -2.68 -22.27 -25.16
N ASP A 127 -3.51 -22.96 -24.37
CA ASP A 127 -4.73 -22.38 -23.82
C ASP A 127 -4.38 -21.30 -22.78
N GLY A 128 -5.24 -20.29 -22.62
CA GLY A 128 -5.03 -19.24 -21.62
C GLY A 128 -5.63 -19.63 -20.28
N ALA A 129 -4.88 -19.45 -19.19
CA ALA A 129 -5.40 -19.58 -17.84
C ALA A 129 -6.13 -18.28 -17.44
N THR A 130 -7.37 -18.42 -16.96
CA THR A 130 -8.12 -17.29 -16.39
C THR A 130 -7.79 -17.17 -14.91
N GLN A 131 -7.30 -16.00 -14.51
CA GLN A 131 -7.03 -15.66 -13.12
C GLN A 131 -8.08 -14.67 -12.63
N ILE A 132 -8.63 -14.95 -11.45
CA ILE A 132 -9.66 -14.13 -10.81
C ILE A 132 -9.19 -13.81 -9.41
N ASN A 133 -9.18 -12.52 -9.09
CA ASN A 133 -8.94 -12.02 -7.75
C ASN A 133 -10.18 -11.26 -7.32
N ALA A 134 -10.65 -11.50 -6.09
CA ALA A 134 -11.83 -10.84 -5.58
C ALA A 134 -11.62 -10.45 -4.12
N GLY A 135 -12.15 -9.30 -3.75
CA GLY A 135 -12.07 -8.81 -2.39
C GLY A 135 -13.36 -8.15 -1.95
N PHE A 136 -13.65 -8.28 -0.66
CA PHE A 136 -14.73 -7.56 0.00
C PHE A 136 -14.25 -7.02 1.35
N GLY A 137 -14.73 -5.84 1.73
CA GLY A 137 -14.43 -5.24 3.02
C GLY A 137 -15.59 -4.45 3.56
N MET A 138 -15.56 -4.25 4.88
CA MET A 138 -16.53 -3.46 5.62
C MET A 138 -15.98 -3.06 6.99
N PRO A 139 -16.53 -2.01 7.62
CA PRO A 139 -16.40 -1.81 9.04
C PRO A 139 -17.01 -2.99 9.80
N LEU A 140 -16.28 -3.57 10.73
CA LEU A 140 -16.72 -4.67 11.58
C LEU A 140 -16.23 -4.46 13.01
N ALA A 141 -17.12 -4.58 14.00
CA ALA A 141 -16.78 -4.54 15.42
C ALA A 141 -15.93 -3.33 15.86
N GLY A 142 -16.13 -2.17 15.24
CA GLY A 142 -15.37 -0.95 15.56
C GLY A 142 -13.99 -0.86 14.92
N GLY A 143 -13.73 -1.67 13.90
CA GLY A 143 -12.54 -1.58 13.06
C GLY A 143 -12.83 -1.99 11.62
N ASP A 144 -11.80 -2.34 10.87
CA ASP A 144 -11.87 -2.73 9.47
C ASP A 144 -11.81 -4.24 9.32
N PHE A 145 -12.66 -4.76 8.46
CA PHE A 145 -12.64 -6.15 8.03
C PHE A 145 -12.36 -6.21 6.53
N GLY A 146 -11.55 -7.18 6.14
CA GLY A 146 -11.26 -7.49 4.76
C GLY A 146 -11.20 -9.00 4.53
N PHE A 147 -11.78 -9.41 3.42
CA PHE A 147 -11.65 -10.73 2.85
C PHE A 147 -11.09 -10.57 1.44
N THR A 148 -10.08 -11.36 1.08
CA THR A 148 -9.61 -11.46 -0.30
C THR A 148 -9.38 -12.90 -0.71
N TYR A 149 -9.55 -13.13 -2.00
CA TYR A 149 -9.29 -14.37 -2.70
C TYR A 149 -8.46 -14.07 -3.94
N ALA A 150 -7.49 -14.91 -4.22
CA ALA A 150 -6.76 -14.91 -5.48
C ALA A 150 -6.76 -16.29 -6.13
N SER A 151 -6.82 -16.30 -7.46
CA SER A 151 -6.60 -17.52 -8.24
C SER A 151 -5.23 -18.11 -7.90
N GLY A 152 -5.19 -19.41 -7.62
CA GLY A 152 -4.07 -20.06 -6.93
C GLY A 152 -4.45 -20.55 -5.53
N GLY A 153 -5.63 -20.15 -5.04
CA GLY A 153 -6.18 -20.68 -3.79
C GLY A 153 -5.80 -19.89 -2.55
N ASP A 154 -5.18 -18.73 -2.72
CA ASP A 154 -4.87 -17.81 -1.62
C ASP A 154 -6.14 -17.13 -1.13
N ILE A 155 -6.38 -17.21 0.17
CA ILE A 155 -7.49 -16.58 0.88
C ILE A 155 -6.92 -15.83 2.07
N HIS A 156 -7.27 -14.56 2.21
CA HIS A 156 -6.86 -13.74 3.35
C HIS A 156 -8.07 -13.17 4.06
N ILE A 157 -8.06 -13.27 5.38
CA ILE A 157 -9.03 -12.62 6.25
C ILE A 157 -8.27 -11.70 7.18
N ASN A 158 -8.59 -10.43 7.14
CA ASN A 158 -7.95 -9.39 7.94
C ASN A 158 -8.98 -8.70 8.82
N HIS A 159 -8.62 -8.47 10.08
CA HIS A 159 -9.36 -7.58 10.97
C HIS A 159 -8.40 -6.64 11.69
N ARG A 160 -8.56 -5.34 11.45
CA ARG A 160 -7.81 -4.28 12.12
C ARG A 160 -8.75 -3.50 13.02
N ARG A 161 -8.31 -3.10 14.21
CA ARG A 161 -9.06 -2.17 15.06
C ARG A 161 -8.15 -1.40 16.00
N ALA A 162 -8.63 -0.25 16.45
CA ALA A 162 -8.11 0.40 17.64
C ALA A 162 -8.33 -0.52 18.86
N GLN A 163 -7.27 -0.75 19.61
CA GLN A 163 -7.22 -1.66 20.75
C GLN A 163 -6.10 -1.25 21.69
N ASP A 164 -6.47 -0.64 22.82
CA ASP A 164 -5.50 -0.25 23.85
C ASP A 164 -5.01 -1.48 24.63
N VAL A 165 -3.78 -1.90 24.35
CA VAL A 165 -3.09 -2.96 25.11
C VAL A 165 -1.66 -2.50 25.39
N TRP A 166 -1.39 -2.20 26.66
CA TRP A 166 -0.07 -1.78 27.15
C TRP A 166 0.49 -0.52 26.45
N LEU A 167 1.41 -0.68 25.50
CA LEU A 167 2.04 0.41 24.73
C LEU A 167 1.51 0.49 23.29
N TRP A 168 0.56 -0.36 22.91
CA TRP A 168 -0.03 -0.41 21.58
C TRP A 168 -1.45 0.14 21.63
N ASP A 169 -1.80 0.91 20.60
CA ASP A 169 -3.13 1.50 20.41
C ASP A 169 -3.93 0.80 19.30
N SER A 170 -3.27 -0.08 18.53
CA SER A 170 -3.84 -0.72 17.36
C SER A 170 -3.45 -2.19 17.29
N MET A 171 -4.37 -3.00 16.77
CA MET A 171 -4.15 -4.42 16.55
C MET A 171 -4.68 -4.84 15.17
N LEU A 172 -3.87 -5.63 14.47
CA LEU A 172 -4.21 -6.32 13.23
C LEU A 172 -4.13 -7.82 13.48
N ILE A 173 -5.20 -8.53 13.15
CA ILE A 173 -5.25 -9.99 13.14
C ILE A 173 -5.47 -10.45 11.71
N ASN A 174 -4.70 -11.44 11.28
CA ASN A 174 -4.88 -12.08 9.98
C ASN A 174 -4.97 -13.61 10.11
N VAL A 175 -5.73 -14.17 9.19
CA VAL A 175 -5.72 -15.60 8.86
C VAL A 175 -5.45 -15.66 7.37
N ASP A 176 -4.35 -16.30 6.99
CA ASP A 176 -4.08 -16.59 5.59
C ASP A 176 -4.20 -18.08 5.36
N MET A 177 -4.74 -18.44 4.21
CA MET A 177 -4.87 -19.81 3.75
C MET A 177 -4.38 -19.87 2.32
N ARG A 178 -3.66 -20.94 1.99
CA ARG A 178 -3.36 -21.30 0.61
C ARG A 178 -3.88 -22.70 0.37
N ALA A 179 -4.74 -22.85 -0.63
CA ALA A 179 -5.25 -24.16 -1.01
C ALA A 179 -4.12 -25.05 -1.55
N GLU A 180 -4.32 -26.36 -1.44
CA GLU A 180 -3.45 -27.33 -2.09
C GLU A 180 -3.54 -27.18 -3.62
N ASP A 181 -2.39 -27.23 -4.29
CA ASP A 181 -2.31 -27.28 -5.75
C ASP A 181 -1.47 -28.50 -6.14
N THR A 182 -2.16 -29.59 -6.47
CA THR A 182 -1.53 -30.86 -6.89
C THR A 182 -1.15 -30.87 -8.36
N GLU A 183 -1.67 -29.94 -9.16
CA GLU A 183 -1.50 -29.87 -10.61
C GLU A 183 -0.39 -28.87 -11.02
N ALA A 184 0.11 -28.08 -10.07
CA ALA A 184 1.28 -27.24 -10.28
C ALA A 184 2.52 -28.06 -10.65
N ALA A 185 3.41 -27.46 -11.47
CA ALA A 185 4.70 -28.05 -11.86
C ALA A 185 5.55 -28.49 -10.64
N THR A 186 5.36 -27.80 -9.51
CA THR A 186 5.78 -28.25 -8.19
C THR A 186 4.53 -28.26 -7.32
N PRO A 187 4.05 -29.43 -6.84
CA PRO A 187 2.88 -29.48 -5.98
C PRO A 187 3.04 -28.60 -4.75
N VAL A 188 1.99 -27.86 -4.42
CA VAL A 188 1.94 -26.96 -3.27
C VAL A 188 1.01 -27.57 -2.24
N GLU A 189 1.52 -27.82 -1.04
CA GLU A 189 0.70 -28.28 0.08
C GLU A 189 -0.18 -27.13 0.61
N ALA A 190 -1.35 -27.48 1.14
CA ALA A 190 -2.20 -26.52 1.81
C ALA A 190 -1.49 -25.90 3.02
N GLU A 191 -1.61 -24.58 3.17
CA GLU A 191 -0.97 -23.83 4.24
C GLU A 191 -2.01 -22.95 4.94
N MET A 192 -1.87 -22.82 6.27
CA MET A 192 -2.65 -21.87 7.06
C MET A 192 -1.73 -21.15 8.04
N SER A 193 -1.85 -19.82 8.08
CA SER A 193 -1.14 -18.96 9.02
C SER A 193 -2.13 -18.16 9.86
N PHE A 194 -1.69 -17.82 11.06
CA PHE A 194 -2.37 -16.88 11.93
C PHE A 194 -1.37 -15.84 12.41
N GLY A 195 -1.68 -14.58 12.14
CA GLY A 195 -0.86 -13.44 12.54
C GLY A 195 -1.59 -12.53 13.51
N VAL A 196 -0.86 -12.04 14.51
CA VAL A 196 -1.30 -10.95 15.37
C VAL A 196 -0.19 -9.91 15.38
N HIS A 197 -0.55 -8.67 15.07
CA HIS A 197 0.36 -7.55 15.05
C HIS A 197 -0.19 -6.43 15.93
N CYS A 198 0.60 -5.98 16.90
CA CYS A 198 0.27 -4.86 17.78
C CYS A 198 1.22 -3.70 17.48
N TYR A 199 0.67 -2.50 17.33
CA TYR A 199 1.43 -1.31 16.92
C TYR A 199 0.83 -0.03 17.50
N SER A 200 1.55 1.08 17.32
CA SER A 200 1.19 2.44 17.72
C SER A 200 1.52 3.41 16.58
#